data_AF-A0A933IB88-F1
#
_entry.id   AF-A0A933IB88-F1
#
_cell.length_a   1.000
_cell.length_b   1.000
_cell.length_c   1.000
_cell.angle_alpha   90.00
_cell.angle_beta   90.00
_cell.angle_gamma   90.00
#
_symmetry.space_group_name_H-M   'P 1'
#
loop_
_entity.id
_entity.type
_entity.pdbx_description
1 polymer ?
#
loop_
_entity_poly.entity_id
_entity_poly.type
_entity_poly.pdbx_seq_one_letter_code
_entity_poly.pdbx_strand_id
1 'polypeptide(L)'
;MINEIEIKRRKIRWWFNVASSGVVVLFGLALLALRYLLHKNPVGQQFWPLIGLVLGYGVIRLAFHLWRKGHLYDDLEEEETMSNGQ
;
A
#
# COMPACT_ATOMS: atom_id res chain seq x y z
N MET A 1 26.23 -13.37 3.37
CA MET A 1 25.69 -12.70 4.58
C MET A 1 25.37 -11.22 4.40
N ILE A 2 26.20 -10.37 3.77
CA ILE A 2 25.89 -8.92 3.61
C ILE A 2 24.66 -8.67 2.72
N ASN A 3 24.45 -9.50 1.69
CA ASN A 3 23.38 -9.32 0.71
C ASN A 3 21.96 -9.51 1.30
N GLU A 4 21.77 -10.49 2.20
CA GLU A 4 20.46 -10.76 2.82
C GLU A 4 19.95 -9.60 3.68
N ILE A 5 20.86 -8.85 4.33
CA ILE A 5 20.50 -7.74 5.21
C ILE A 5 20.04 -6.53 4.37
N GLU A 6 20.61 -6.33 3.18
CA GLU A 6 20.19 -5.27 2.26
C GLU A 6 18.85 -5.57 1.59
N ILE A 7 18.61 -6.83 1.21
CA ILE A 7 17.32 -7.30 0.68
C ILE A 7 16.23 -7.14 1.75
N LYS A 8 16.48 -7.56 3.01
CA LYS A 8 15.54 -7.36 4.13
C LYS A 8 15.23 -5.89 4.37
N ARG A 9 16.25 -5.00 4.35
CA ARG A 9 16.02 -3.56 4.53
C ARG A 9 15.19 -2.94 3.41
N ARG A 10 15.38 -3.35 2.15
CA ARG A 10 14.54 -2.90 1.03
C ARG A 10 13.09 -3.39 1.18
N LYS A 11 12.90 -4.65 1.58
CA LYS A 11 11.59 -5.25 1.84
C LYS A 11 10.83 -4.56 2.97
N ILE A 12 11.50 -4.21 4.07
CA ILE A 12 10.92 -3.47 5.20
C ILE A 12 10.53 -2.05 4.79
N ARG A 13 11.37 -1.35 4.02
CA ARG A 13 11.08 0.01 3.55
C ARG A 13 9.87 0.03 2.61
N TRP A 14 9.77 -0.99 1.74
CA TRP A 14 8.63 -1.21 0.87
C TRP A 14 7.36 -1.49 1.70
N TRP A 15 7.45 -2.38 2.70
CA TRP A 15 6.34 -2.66 3.61
C TRP A 15 5.86 -1.43 4.39
N PHE A 16 6.76 -0.58 4.87
CA PHE A 16 6.40 0.68 5.53
C PHE A 16 5.64 1.63 4.60
N ASN A 17 6.05 1.73 3.34
CA ASN A 17 5.36 2.57 2.34
C ASN A 17 3.98 2.02 1.96
N VAL A 18 3.83 0.70 1.88
CA VAL A 18 2.54 0.04 1.65
C VAL A 18 1.63 0.20 2.86
N ALA A 19 2.16 -0.05 4.06
CA ALA A 19 1.40 0.05 5.31
C ALA A 19 0.89 1.47 5.54
N SER A 20 1.72 2.50 5.32
CA SER A 20 1.28 3.89 5.49
C SER A 20 0.17 4.26 4.50
N SER A 21 0.28 3.82 3.24
CA SER A 21 -0.77 4.01 2.23
C SER A 21 -2.05 3.24 2.60
N GLY A 22 -1.90 2.02 3.12
CA GLY A 22 -3.00 1.18 3.58
C GLY A 22 -3.77 1.80 4.75
N VAL A 23 -3.08 2.41 5.72
CA VAL A 23 -3.70 3.10 6.86
C VAL A 23 -4.57 4.27 6.39
N VAL A 24 -4.09 5.07 5.42
CA VAL A 24 -4.86 6.19 4.85
C VAL A 24 -6.13 5.70 4.16
N VAL A 25 -6.04 4.62 3.39
CA VAL A 25 -7.19 4.00 2.71
C VAL A 25 -8.18 3.42 3.73
N LEU A 26 -7.69 2.68 4.74
CA LEU A 26 -8.51 2.13 5.83
C LEU A 26 -9.25 3.22 6.59
N PHE A 27 -8.56 4.34 6.89
CA PHE A 27 -9.16 5.46 7.59
C PHE A 27 -10.26 6.13 6.74
N GLY A 28 -10.02 6.36 5.46
CA GLY A 28 -11.04 6.90 4.55
C GLY A 28 -12.24 5.96 4.40
N LEU A 29 -12.00 4.65 4.30
CA LEU A 29 -13.05 3.63 4.26
C LEU A 29 -13.86 3.57 5.56
N ALA A 30 -13.21 3.73 6.72
CA ALA A 30 -13.89 3.79 8.00
C ALA A 30 -14.82 5.01 8.10
N LEU A 31 -14.41 6.17 7.56
CA LEU A 31 -15.28 7.35 7.47
C LEU A 31 -16.48 7.11 6.55
N LEU A 32 -16.26 6.49 5.39
CA LEU A 32 -17.34 6.07 4.49
C LEU A 32 -18.30 5.10 5.19
N ALA A 33 -17.77 4.11 5.91
CA ALA A 33 -18.57 3.15 6.67
C ALA A 33 -19.41 3.85 7.74
N LEU A 34 -18.85 4.82 8.47
CA LEU A 34 -19.61 5.61 9.44
C LEU A 34 -20.77 6.37 8.79
N ARG A 35 -20.55 6.92 7.60
CA ARG A 35 -21.59 7.64 6.86
C ARG A 35 -22.68 6.73 6.31
N TYR A 36 -22.30 5.64 5.65
CA TYR A 36 -23.26 4.79 4.92
C TYR A 36 -23.88 3.70 5.79
N LEU A 37 -23.15 3.11 6.74
CA LEU A 37 -23.70 2.09 7.64
C LEU A 37 -24.34 2.70 8.88
N LEU A 38 -23.67 3.65 9.53
CA LEU A 38 -24.10 4.20 10.81
C LEU A 38 -24.93 5.49 10.68
N HIS A 39 -25.12 6.02 9.46
CA HIS A 39 -25.78 7.31 9.18
C HIS A 39 -25.25 8.49 10.00
N LYS A 40 -24.06 8.34 10.60
CA LYS A 40 -23.37 9.40 11.32
C LYS A 40 -22.51 10.13 10.33
N ASN A 41 -22.62 11.45 10.29
CA ASN A 41 -21.76 12.28 9.45
C ASN A 41 -20.66 12.89 10.32
N PRO A 42 -19.52 12.20 10.53
CA PRO A 42 -18.45 12.69 11.40
C PRO A 42 -17.72 13.90 10.82
N VAL A 43 -17.95 14.20 9.53
CA VAL A 43 -17.20 15.20 8.78
C VAL A 43 -18.18 16.10 8.03
N GLY A 44 -17.93 17.42 8.07
CA GLY A 44 -18.74 18.40 7.36
C GLY A 44 -18.85 18.11 5.86
N GLN A 45 -20.02 18.37 5.28
CA GLN A 45 -20.36 18.00 3.89
C GLN A 45 -19.32 18.51 2.86
N GLN A 46 -18.71 19.68 3.12
CA GLN A 46 -17.66 20.31 2.31
C GLN A 46 -16.35 19.52 2.19
N PHE A 47 -16.04 18.62 3.13
CA PHE A 47 -14.78 17.86 3.14
C PHE A 47 -14.89 16.48 2.48
N TRP A 48 -16.10 16.02 2.16
CA TRP A 48 -16.31 14.74 1.49
C TRP A 48 -15.67 14.63 0.09
N PRO A 49 -15.68 15.68 -0.75
CA PRO A 49 -14.92 15.68 -2.00
C PRO A 49 -13.42 15.48 -1.75
N LEU A 50 -12.88 16.11 -0.70
CA LEU A 50 -11.47 15.99 -0.33
C LEU A 50 -11.14 14.57 0.16
N ILE A 51 -11.99 13.99 1.00
CA ILE A 51 -11.87 12.59 1.45
C ILE A 51 -11.92 11.64 0.25
N GLY A 52 -12.84 11.86 -0.69
CA GLY A 52 -12.94 11.08 -1.93
C GLY A 52 -11.68 11.16 -2.78
N LEU A 53 -11.08 12.36 -2.89
CA LEU A 53 -9.84 12.58 -3.64
C LEU A 53 -8.63 11.90 -2.98
N VAL A 54 -8.51 12.01 -1.65
CA VAL A 54 -7.46 11.33 -0.88
C VAL A 54 -7.60 9.81 -0.95
N LEU A 55 -8.83 9.28 -0.86
CA LEU A 55 -9.12 7.86 -1.03
C LEU A 55 -8.79 7.38 -2.43
N GLY A 56 -9.24 8.09 -3.47
CA GLY A 56 -8.96 7.76 -4.86
C GLY A 56 -7.46 7.71 -5.13
N TYR A 57 -6.72 8.72 -4.66
CA TYR A 57 -5.27 8.73 -4.72
C TYR A 57 -4.64 7.55 -3.95
N GLY A 58 -5.11 7.27 -2.74
CA GLY A 58 -4.64 6.15 -1.93
C GLY A 58 -4.85 4.79 -2.60
N VAL A 59 -6.02 4.57 -3.20
CA VAL A 59 -6.35 3.33 -3.94
C VAL A 59 -5.50 3.19 -5.19
N ILE A 60 -5.36 4.24 -6.01
CA ILE A 60 -4.51 4.22 -7.20
C ILE A 60 -3.06 3.94 -6.82
N ARG A 61 -2.55 4.59 -5.77
CA ARG A 61 -1.19 4.37 -5.27
C ARG A 61 -0.99 2.95 -4.76
N LEU A 62 -1.96 2.39 -4.03
CA LEU A 62 -1.93 1.02 -3.54
C LEU A 62 -1.96 0.02 -4.72
N ALA A 63 -2.83 0.24 -5.70
CA ALA A 63 -2.92 -0.57 -6.91
C ALA A 63 -1.61 -0.54 -7.71
N PHE A 64 -0.99 0.64 -7.87
CA PHE A 64 0.31 0.79 -8.53
C PHE A 64 1.42 0.08 -7.74
N HIS A 65 1.37 0.11 -6.41
CA HIS A 65 2.34 -0.59 -5.56
C HIS A 65 2.22 -2.11 -5.63
N LEU A 66 0.99 -2.63 -5.67
CA LEU A 66 0.70 -4.05 -5.85
C LEU A 66 1.08 -4.52 -7.26
N TRP A 67 0.75 -3.74 -8.29
CA TRP A 67 1.14 -4.03 -9.66
C TRP A 67 2.65 -4.07 -9.83
N ARG A 68 3.37 -3.09 -9.26
CA ARG A 68 4.83 -3.07 -9.26
C ARG A 68 5.44 -4.21 -8.44
N LYS A 69 4.77 -4.70 -7.39
CA LYS A 69 5.20 -5.88 -6.63
C LYS A 69 5.12 -7.15 -7.47
N GLY A 70 4.11 -7.26 -8.34
CA GLY A 70 4.00 -8.37 -9.29
C GLY A 70 5.25 -8.50 -10.15
N HIS A 71 5.79 -7.38 -10.64
CA HIS A 71 7.04 -7.37 -11.40
C HIS A 71 8.32 -7.45 -10.55
N LEU A 72 8.30 -7.03 -9.27
CA LEU A 72 9.50 -7.00 -8.42
C LEU A 72 9.84 -8.37 -7.79
N TYR A 73 8.94 -9.35 -7.86
CA TYR A 73 9.17 -10.71 -7.35
C TYR A 73 9.67 -11.67 -8.43
N ASP A 74 9.35 -11.44 -9.71
CA ASP A 74 9.95 -12.19 -10.82
C ASP A 74 11.49 -11.97 -10.85
N ASP A 75 11.94 -10.72 -10.67
CA ASP A 75 13.38 -10.39 -10.63
C ASP A 75 14.12 -11.02 -9.43
N LEU A 76 13.42 -11.31 -8.32
CA LEU A 76 14.02 -11.90 -7.12
C LEU A 76 14.10 -13.43 -7.20
N GLU A 77 13.15 -14.10 -7.87
CA GLU A 77 13.24 -15.54 -8.15
C GLU A 77 14.34 -15.84 -9.19
N GLU A 78 14.56 -14.94 -10.16
CA GLU A 78 15.67 -15.07 -11.13
C GLU A 78 17.06 -14.89 -10.48
N GLU A 79 17.23 -13.99 -9.50
CA GLU A 79 18.50 -13.88 -8.76
C GLU A 79 18.75 -15.08 -7.81
N GLU A 80 17.72 -15.62 -7.17
CA GLU A 80 17.85 -16.72 -6.21
C GLU A 80 18.13 -18.07 -6.91
N THR A 81 17.63 -18.25 -8.13
CA THR A 81 17.94 -19.42 -8.98
C THR A 81 19.35 -19.37 -9.57
N MET A 82 19.87 -18.18 -9.93
CA MET A 82 21.25 -18.05 -10.40
C MET A 82 22.31 -18.17 -9.28
N SER A 83 21.98 -17.88 -8.02
CA SER A 83 22.93 -18.01 -6.90
C SER A 83 23.03 -19.43 -6.32
N ASN A 84 22.02 -20.30 -6.51
CA ASN A 84 22.03 -21.70 -6.04
C ASN A 84 22.49 -22.70 -7.12
N GLY A 85 22.79 -22.22 -8.32
CA GLY A 85 23.30 -23.00 -9.46
C GLY A 85 24.82 -22.88 -9.69
N GLN A 86 25.57 -22.32 -8.74
CA GLN A 86 27.04 -22.28 -8.74
C GLN A 86 27.61 -22.88 -7.46
#